data_AF-A0AA39QI27-F1
#
_entry.id   AF-A0AA39QI27-F1
#
_cell.length_a   1.000
_cell.length_b   1.000
_cell.length_c   1.000
_cell.angle_alpha   90.00
_cell.angle_beta   90.00
_cell.angle_gamma   90.00
#
_symmetry.space_group_name_H-M   'P 1'
#
loop_
_entity.id
_entity.type
_entity.pdbx_description
1 polymer ?
#
loop_
_entity_poly.entity_id
_entity_poly.type
_entity_poly.pdbx_seq_one_letter_code
_entity_poly.pdbx_strand_id
1 'polypeptide(L)' 'RPSSLTTWLQNRCYNVYPQLPASFSAEFLAWWNTLQPSWRRSETSPLPVANYSHSLNKALWKGGQNGLITVLIGLMWW' A
#
# COMPACT_ATOMS: atom_id res chain seq x y z
N ARG A 1 4.54 -3.22 4.94
CA ARG A 1 4.96 -2.37 3.80
C ARG A 1 6.19 -3.00 3.18
N PRO A 2 6.30 -3.08 1.84
CA PRO A 2 7.49 -3.60 1.18
C PRO A 2 8.77 -2.88 1.64
N SER A 3 9.86 -3.63 1.77
CA SER A 3 11.15 -3.11 2.24
C SER A 3 11.68 -2.03 1.29
N SER A 4 11.58 -2.24 -0.03
CA SER A 4 11.99 -1.29 -1.07
C SER A 4 11.35 0.10 -0.87
N LEU A 5 10.07 0.12 -0.51
CA LEU A 5 9.30 1.34 -0.23
C LEU A 5 9.79 2.04 1.04
N THR A 6 10.12 1.27 2.07
CA THR A 6 10.69 1.79 3.32
C THR A 6 12.06 2.40 3.11
N THR A 7 12.96 1.68 2.44
CA THR A 7 14.32 2.13 2.14
C THR A 7 14.31 3.40 1.29
N TRP A 8 13.48 3.46 0.25
CA TRP A 8 13.37 4.64 -0.61
C TRP A 8 12.86 5.88 0.15
N LEU A 9 11.83 5.72 0.99
CA LEU A 9 11.32 6.81 1.82
C LEU A 9 12.37 7.32 2.83
N GLN A 10 13.19 6.42 3.37
CA GLN A 10 14.25 6.76 4.32
C GLN A 10 15.44 7.46 3.64
N ASN A 11 15.84 7.00 2.46
CA ASN A 11 16.96 7.57 1.71
C ASN A 11 16.62 8.94 1.09
N ARG A 12 15.32 9.30 0.98
CA ARG A 12 14.83 10.58 0.44
C ARG A 12 15.29 10.90 -0.99
N CYS A 13 15.76 9.89 -1.73
CA CYS A 13 16.14 10.01 -3.14
C CYS A 13 14.90 9.97 -4.04
N TYR A 14 13.95 10.89 -3.83
CA TYR A 14 12.64 10.85 -4.49
C TYR A 14 12.70 11.01 -6.01
N ASN A 15 13.81 11.50 -6.53
CA ASN A 15 14.13 11.64 -7.94
C ASN A 15 14.68 10.35 -8.58
N VAL A 16 14.97 9.32 -7.79
CA VAL A 16 15.54 8.06 -8.29
C VAL A 16 14.48 6.97 -8.25
N TYR A 17 14.22 6.36 -9.39
CA TYR A 17 13.37 5.18 -9.47
C TYR A 17 14.11 3.97 -8.89
N PRO A 18 13.55 3.26 -7.91
CA PRO A 18 14.23 2.12 -7.30
C PRO A 18 14.28 0.92 -8.24
N GLN A 19 15.34 0.11 -8.12
CA GLN A 19 15.34 -1.24 -8.68
C GLN A 19 14.46 -2.13 -7.80
N LEU A 20 13.43 -2.72 -8.39
CA LEU A 20 12.42 -3.49 -7.65
C LEU A 20 12.66 -4.99 -7.81
N PRO A 21 12.53 -5.78 -6.73
CA PRO A 21 12.53 -7.23 -6.84
C PRO A 21 11.26 -7.70 -7.56
N ALA A 22 11.32 -8.88 -8.20
CA ALA A 22 10.15 -9.49 -8.84
C ALA A 22 8.99 -9.77 -7.85
N SER A 23 9.29 -9.90 -6.55
CA SER A 23 8.30 -10.08 -5.47
C SER A 23 7.58 -8.80 -5.08
N PHE A 24 8.02 -7.63 -5.55
CA PHE A 24 7.53 -6.34 -5.07
C PHE A 24 6.01 -6.19 -5.22
N SER A 25 5.45 -6.56 -6.37
CA SER A 25 4.01 -6.47 -6.64
C SER A 25 3.20 -7.31 -5.66
N ALA A 26 3.61 -8.55 -5.42
CA ALA A 26 2.95 -9.45 -4.47
C ALA A 26 3.02 -8.92 -3.02
N GLU A 27 4.20 -8.46 -2.59
CA GLU A 27 4.40 -7.85 -1.27
C GLU A 27 3.58 -6.55 -1.11
N PHE A 28 3.51 -5.75 -2.18
CA PHE A 28 2.76 -4.50 -2.19
C PHE A 28 1.26 -4.76 -2.05
N LEU A 29 0.71 -5.70 -2.83
CA LEU A 29 -0.71 -6.07 -2.73
C LEU A 29 -1.05 -6.66 -1.36
N ALA A 30 -0.23 -7.57 -0.84
CA ALA A 30 -0.41 -8.12 0.50
C ALA A 30 -0.41 -7.02 1.58
N TRP A 31 0.49 -6.05 1.48
CA TRP A 31 0.49 -4.89 2.37
C TRP A 31 -0.73 -3.98 2.14
N TRP A 32 -1.13 -3.74 0.90
CA TRP A 32 -2.30 -2.92 0.58
C TRP A 32 -3.58 -3.51 1.18
N ASN A 33 -3.73 -4.83 1.18
CA ASN A 33 -4.83 -5.54 1.83
C ASN A 33 -4.83 -5.36 3.36
N THR A 34 -3.65 -5.32 4.01
CA THR A 34 -3.59 -5.12 5.47
C THR A 34 -4.00 -3.71 5.89
N LEU A 35 -3.82 -2.72 5.01
CA LEU A 35 -4.29 -1.34 5.22
C LEU A 35 -5.81 -1.18 5.10
N GLN A 36 -6.50 -2.13 4.47
CA GLN A 36 -7.95 -2.05 4.33
C GLN A 36 -8.64 -2.20 5.69
N PRO A 37 -9.82 -1.57 5.84
CA PRO A 37 -10.69 -1.86 6.97
C PRO A 37 -11.09 -3.34 6.96
N SER A 38 -11.44 -3.89 8.12
CA SER A 38 -11.75 -5.32 8.29
C SER A 38 -12.80 -5.83 7.30
N TRP A 39 -13.82 -5.03 6.99
CA TRP A 39 -14.88 -5.37 6.03
C TRP A 39 -14.46 -5.36 4.55
N ARG A 40 -13.27 -4.86 4.20
CA ARG A 40 -12.68 -4.94 2.85
C ARG A 40 -11.42 -5.80 2.78
N ARG A 41 -10.92 -6.30 3.91
CA ARG A 41 -9.74 -7.15 3.93
C ARG A 41 -10.12 -8.55 3.44
N SER A 42 -9.34 -9.10 2.52
CA SER A 42 -9.49 -10.49 2.09
C SER A 42 -8.56 -11.40 2.88
N GLU A 43 -9.04 -12.59 3.27
CA GLU A 43 -8.23 -13.63 3.91
C GLU A 43 -7.60 -14.59 2.90
N THR A 44 -8.20 -14.68 1.70
CA THR A 44 -7.83 -15.65 0.67
C THR A 44 -7.13 -15.02 -0.54
N SER A 45 -7.15 -13.69 -0.64
CA SER A 45 -6.57 -12.95 -1.77
C SER A 45 -5.68 -11.81 -1.29
N PRO A 46 -4.59 -11.50 -2.02
CA PRO A 46 -3.80 -10.30 -1.77
C PRO A 46 -4.55 -9.03 -2.17
N LEU A 47 -5.69 -9.13 -2.86
CA LEU A 47 -6.52 -7.99 -3.23
C LEU A 47 -7.66 -7.75 -2.23
N PRO A 48 -7.99 -6.49 -1.93
CA PRO A 48 -9.18 -6.14 -1.15
C PRO A 48 -10.47 -6.65 -1.76
N VAL A 49 -11.45 -6.94 -0.90
CA VAL A 49 -12.82 -7.27 -1.31
C VAL A 49 -13.48 -6.03 -1.92
N ALA A 50 -14.14 -6.21 -3.07
CA ALA A 50 -14.89 -5.17 -3.78
C ALA A 50 -16.24 -4.83 -3.10
N ASN A 51 -16.21 -4.60 -1.78
CA ASN A 51 -17.37 -4.14 -1.01
C ASN A 51 -17.29 -2.62 -0.82
N TYR A 52 -18.26 -1.91 -1.39
CA TYR A 52 -18.37 -0.44 -1.36
C TYR A 52 -19.60 0.04 -0.56
N SER A 53 -20.28 -0.86 0.14
CA SER A 53 -21.50 -0.54 0.89
C SER A 53 -21.23 0.28 2.15
N HIS A 54 -19.97 0.34 2.60
CA HIS A 54 -19.56 1.08 3.81
C HIS A 54 -18.69 2.28 3.44
N SER A 55 -18.97 3.42 4.08
CA SER A 55 -18.19 4.65 3.92
C SER A 55 -16.79 4.53 4.51
N LEU A 56 -15.78 5.01 3.77
CA LEU A 56 -14.38 5.10 4.21
C LEU A 56 -14.09 6.29 5.13
N ASN A 57 -15.07 7.16 5.37
CA ASN A 57 -14.90 8.46 6.03
C ASN A 57 -14.32 8.35 7.44
N LYS A 58 -14.56 7.24 8.15
CA LYS A 58 -14.00 6.99 9.50
C LYS A 58 -12.66 6.26 9.49
N ALA A 59 -12.28 5.63 8.38
CA ALA A 59 -11.07 4.80 8.28
C ALA A 59 -9.85 5.60 7.81
N LEU A 60 -10.03 6.64 6.99
CA LEU A 60 -8.94 7.40 6.36
C LEU A 60 -8.62 8.73 7.07
N TRP A 61 -8.92 8.84 8.37
CA TRP A 61 -8.95 10.13 9.07
C TRP A 61 -7.59 10.68 9.51
N LYS A 62 -6.52 9.88 9.48
CA LYS A 62 -5.17 10.31 9.88
C LYS A 62 -4.17 10.09 8.75
N GLY A 63 -3.49 11.17 8.35
CA GLY A 63 -2.26 11.08 7.55
C GLY A 63 -1.16 10.42 8.38
N GLY A 64 -1.03 9.10 8.25
CA GLY A 64 -0.05 8.29 8.99
C GLY A 64 1.16 7.89 8.15
N GLN A 65 2.08 7.16 8.78
CA GLN A 65 3.33 6.63 8.18
C GLN A 65 3.09 5.68 6.98
N ASN A 66 1.85 5.20 6.83
CA ASN A 66 1.35 4.40 5.71
C ASN A 66 0.34 5.18 4.85
N GLY A 67 0.50 6.51 4.77
CA GLY A 67 -0.46 7.40 4.11
C GLY A 67 -0.71 7.07 2.64
N LEU A 68 -1.83 7.59 2.12
CA LEU A 68 -2.30 7.39 0.74
C LEU A 68 -1.21 7.67 -0.30
N ILE A 69 -0.37 8.68 -0.09
CA ILE A 69 0.75 9.02 -0.98
C ILE A 69 1.74 7.86 -1.12
N THR A 70 2.07 7.18 -0.02
CA THR A 70 2.97 6.01 -0.03
C THR A 70 2.41 4.87 -0.88
N VAL A 71 1.10 4.70 -0.85
CA VAL A 71 0.40 3.69 -1.67
C VAL A 71 0.45 4.09 -3.15
N LEU A 72 0.15 5.35 -3.46
CA LEU A 72 0.22 5.85 -4.85
C LEU A 72 1.62 5.70 -5.43
N ILE A 73 2.66 5.97 -4.65
CA ILE A 73 4.06 5.77 -5.08
C ILE A 73 4.33 4.32 -5.41
N GLY A 74 3.92 3.38 -4.54
CA GLY A 74 4.11 1.95 -4.83
C GLY A 74 3.32 1.45 -6.04
N LEU A 75 2.15 2.04 -6.33
CA LEU A 75 1.39 1.77 -7.56
C LEU A 75 2.04 2.33 -8.81
N MET A 76 2.73 3.48 -8.73
CA MET A 76 3.46 4.03 -9.89
C MET A 76 4.71 3.22 -10.24
N TRP A 77 5.17 2.38 -9.32
CA TRP A 77 6.39 1.60 -9.46
C TRP A 77 6.20 0.25 -10.18
N TRP A 78 4.95 -0.13 -10.46
CA TRP A 78 4.63 -1.41 -11.09
C TRP A 78 3.44 -1.27 -12.04
#